data_AF-A0A962JKP6-F1
#
_entry.id   AF-A0A962JKP6-F1
#
_cell.length_a   1.000
_cell.length_b   1.000
_cell.length_c   1.000
_cell.angle_alpha   90.00
_cell.angle_beta   90.00
_cell.angle_gamma   90.00
#
_symmetry.space_group_name_H-M   'P 1'
#
loop_
_entity.id
_entity.type
_entity.pdbx_description
1 polymer ?
#
loop_
_entity_poly.entity_id
_entity_poly.type
_entity_poly.pdbx_seq_one_letter_code
_entity_poly.pdbx_strand_id
1 'polypeptide(L)'
;ELSGRPISLNTSIADTDFLMSQLELREQLDEAEGVEQLVGLRLEVEEWLQSLAREFVLDYADEDWAEAQDTVRKMHFMANFLLDIRQQEDKFEDDDYYDED
;
A
#
# COMPACT_ATOMS: atom_id res chain seq x y z
N GLU A 1 -19.20 -1.64 1.74
CA GLU A 1 -20.08 -0.63 1.08
C GLU A 1 -19.78 0.74 1.68
N LEU A 2 -19.92 1.82 0.91
CA LEU A 2 -19.71 3.20 1.34
C LEU A 2 -21.05 3.94 1.25
N SER A 3 -21.64 4.29 2.38
CA SER A 3 -22.96 4.96 2.43
C SER A 3 -24.04 4.28 1.56
N GLY A 4 -24.17 2.94 1.69
CA GLY A 4 -25.12 2.14 0.91
C GLY A 4 -24.73 1.90 -0.55
N ARG A 5 -23.53 2.33 -0.97
CA ARG A 5 -23.00 2.09 -2.31
C ARG A 5 -21.99 0.93 -2.28
N PRO A 6 -22.11 -0.09 -3.15
CA PRO A 6 -21.13 -1.16 -3.20
C PRO A 6 -19.76 -0.62 -3.64
N ILE A 7 -18.70 -1.08 -2.99
CA ILE A 7 -17.32 -0.81 -3.43
C ILE A 7 -16.80 -2.09 -4.10
N SER A 8 -16.45 -1.98 -5.37
CA SER A 8 -15.72 -3.04 -6.06
C SER A 8 -14.22 -2.75 -5.94
N LEU A 9 -13.52 -3.63 -5.21
CA LEU A 9 -12.06 -3.59 -5.07
C LEU A 9 -11.34 -4.26 -6.24
N ASN A 10 -12.07 -5.01 -7.06
CA ASN A 10 -11.56 -5.64 -8.29
C ASN A 10 -11.68 -4.74 -9.53
N THR A 11 -12.21 -3.52 -9.35
CA THR A 11 -12.26 -2.52 -10.41
C THR A 11 -10.90 -1.84 -10.52
N SER A 12 -10.38 -1.72 -11.75
CA SER A 12 -9.11 -1.03 -12.01
C SER A 12 -9.14 0.40 -11.49
N ILE A 13 -8.07 0.81 -10.82
CA ILE A 13 -7.79 2.22 -10.57
C ILE A 13 -7.44 2.87 -11.92
N ALA A 14 -8.02 4.03 -12.21
CA ALA A 14 -7.78 4.77 -13.45
C ALA A 14 -6.69 5.85 -13.30
N ASP A 15 -6.24 6.10 -12.07
CA ASP A 15 -5.16 7.01 -11.73
C ASP A 15 -3.80 6.44 -12.17
N THR A 16 -3.28 6.96 -13.28
CA THR A 16 -2.02 6.51 -13.87
C THR A 16 -0.82 6.84 -12.99
N ASP A 17 -0.86 7.95 -12.26
CA ASP A 17 0.26 8.38 -11.42
C ASP A 17 0.38 7.45 -10.21
N PHE A 18 -0.76 7.11 -9.59
CA PHE A 18 -0.81 6.07 -8.56
C PHE A 18 -0.24 4.73 -9.08
N LEU A 19 -0.65 4.29 -10.27
CA LEU A 19 -0.18 3.03 -10.83
C LEU A 19 1.32 3.04 -11.15
N MET A 20 1.87 4.14 -11.64
CA MET A 20 3.31 4.26 -11.86
C MET A 20 4.08 4.20 -10.54
N SER A 21 3.65 4.94 -9.52
CA SER A 21 4.25 4.86 -8.18
C SER A 21 4.14 3.45 -7.58
N GLN A 22 3.04 2.71 -7.82
CA GLN A 22 2.94 1.31 -7.41
C GLN A 22 3.98 0.41 -8.11
N LEU A 23 4.27 0.63 -9.38
CA LEU A 23 5.31 -0.11 -10.10
C LEU A 23 6.70 0.20 -9.54
N GLU A 24 6.99 1.47 -9.27
CA GLU A 24 8.26 1.92 -8.68
C GLU A 24 8.46 1.32 -7.28
N LEU A 25 7.43 1.33 -6.43
CA LEU A 25 7.50 0.69 -5.12
C LEU A 25 7.73 -0.82 -5.25
N ARG A 26 7.12 -1.46 -6.24
CA ARG A 26 7.32 -2.90 -6.46
C ARG A 26 8.74 -3.21 -6.89
N GLU A 27 9.33 -2.39 -7.75
CA GLU A 27 10.74 -2.49 -8.13
C GLU A 27 11.65 -2.35 -6.91
N GLN A 28 11.40 -1.38 -6.02
CA GLN A 28 12.15 -1.22 -4.77
C GLN A 28 12.03 -2.44 -3.84
N LEU A 29 10.85 -3.05 -3.75
CA LEU A 29 10.66 -4.28 -2.97
C LEU A 29 11.47 -5.45 -3.55
N ASP A 30 11.45 -5.59 -4.88
CA ASP A 30 12.13 -6.68 -5.58
C ASP A 30 13.67 -6.49 -5.59
N GLU A 31 14.15 -5.24 -5.53
CA GLU A 31 15.58 -4.88 -5.49
C GLU A 31 16.16 -4.76 -4.07
N ALA A 32 15.32 -4.85 -3.02
CA ALA A 32 15.78 -4.71 -1.65
C ALA A 32 16.79 -5.81 -1.27
N GLU A 33 17.94 -5.40 -0.75
CA GLU A 33 19.06 -6.29 -0.39
C GLU A 33 19.07 -6.68 1.10
N GLY A 34 18.12 -6.19 1.89
CA GLY A 34 18.01 -6.56 3.30
C GLY A 34 16.94 -5.80 4.08
N VAL A 35 16.78 -6.19 5.35
CA VAL A 35 15.71 -5.71 6.24
C VAL A 35 15.72 -4.19 6.41
N GLU A 36 16.89 -3.53 6.48
CA GLU A 36 16.95 -2.08 6.66
C GLU A 36 16.26 -1.30 5.52
N GLN A 37 16.47 -1.74 4.27
CA GLN A 37 15.84 -1.13 3.09
C GLN A 37 14.32 -1.38 3.08
N LEU A 38 13.90 -2.59 3.46
CA LEU A 38 12.49 -2.95 3.58
C LEU A 38 11.77 -2.15 4.67
N VAL A 39 12.43 -1.90 5.81
CA VAL A 39 11.88 -1.05 6.87
C VAL A 39 11.67 0.38 6.38
N GLY A 40 12.62 0.93 5.60
CA GLY A 40 12.47 2.24 4.96
C GLY A 40 11.27 2.30 4.02
N LEU A 41 11.16 1.32 3.11
CA LEU A 41 10.05 1.17 2.18
C LEU A 41 8.70 1.02 2.92
N ARG A 42 8.67 0.24 3.99
CA ARG A 42 7.48 0.05 4.83
C ARG A 42 7.02 1.36 5.45
N LEU A 43 7.94 2.16 5.99
CA LEU A 43 7.62 3.46 6.58
C LEU A 43 7.07 4.43 5.53
N GLU A 44 7.66 4.48 4.34
CA GLU A 44 7.14 5.29 3.22
C GLU A 44 5.71 4.90 2.85
N VAL A 45 5.44 3.60 2.72
CA VAL A 45 4.11 3.10 2.38
C VAL A 45 3.11 3.35 3.52
N GLU A 46 3.52 3.22 4.78
CA GLU A 46 2.70 3.56 5.94
C GLU A 46 2.33 5.04 5.96
N GLU A 47 3.29 5.93 5.67
CA GLU A 47 3.04 7.37 5.55
C GLU A 47 2.07 7.70 4.42
N TRP A 48 2.21 7.05 3.26
CA TRP A 48 1.29 7.23 2.15
C TRP A 48 -0.12 6.74 2.51
N LEU A 49 -0.24 5.58 3.15
CA LEU A 49 -1.53 5.08 3.62
C LEU A 49 -2.19 6.03 4.63
N GLN A 50 -1.41 6.67 5.51
CA GLN A 50 -1.94 7.72 6.40
C GLN A 50 -2.41 8.95 5.62
N SER A 51 -1.76 9.29 4.51
CA SER A 51 -2.22 10.38 3.64
C SER A 51 -3.56 10.07 2.97
N LEU A 52 -3.68 8.87 2.38
CA LEU A 52 -4.94 8.41 1.79
C LEU A 52 -6.07 8.34 2.84
N ALA A 53 -5.75 7.92 4.07
CA ALA A 53 -6.74 7.91 5.15
C ALA A 53 -7.25 9.32 5.50
N ARG A 54 -6.39 10.34 5.46
CA ARG A 54 -6.80 11.75 5.67
C ARG A 54 -7.65 12.26 4.50
N GLU A 55 -7.24 11.96 3.26
CA GLU A 55 -8.00 12.28 2.05
C GLU A 55 -9.39 11.68 2.09
N PHE A 56 -9.51 10.39 2.40
CA PHE A 56 -10.80 9.72 2.54
C PHE A 56 -11.73 10.40 3.55
N VAL A 57 -11.19 10.87 4.69
CA VAL A 57 -12.00 11.57 5.70
C VAL A 57 -12.57 12.87 5.14
N LEU A 58 -11.81 13.59 4.30
CA LEU A 58 -12.27 14.82 3.65
C LEU A 58 -13.32 14.50 2.60
N ASP A 59 -13.03 13.56 1.67
CA ASP A 59 -13.96 13.18 0.60
C ASP A 59 -15.28 12.65 1.15
N TYR A 60 -15.22 11.87 2.23
CA TYR A 60 -16.39 11.34 2.91
C TYR A 60 -17.22 12.45 3.56
N ALA A 61 -16.56 13.42 4.20
CA ALA A 61 -17.23 14.55 4.84
C ALA A 61 -17.90 15.49 3.82
N ASP A 62 -17.28 15.66 2.65
CA ASP A 62 -17.82 16.45 1.54
C ASP A 62 -18.87 15.69 0.70
N GLU A 63 -19.18 14.43 1.07
CA GLU A 63 -20.05 13.53 0.32
C GLU A 63 -19.59 13.31 -1.14
N ASP A 64 -18.29 13.47 -1.42
CA ASP A 64 -17.69 13.12 -2.70
C ASP A 64 -17.46 11.62 -2.78
N TRP A 65 -18.55 10.91 -3.02
CA TRP A 65 -18.56 9.45 -3.03
C TRP A 65 -17.70 8.85 -4.14
N ALA A 66 -17.42 9.58 -5.22
CA ALA A 66 -16.61 9.06 -6.30
C ALA A 66 -15.14 9.00 -5.86
N GLU A 67 -14.63 10.11 -5.32
CA GLU A 67 -13.28 10.21 -4.77
C GLU A 67 -13.11 9.30 -3.56
N ALA A 68 -14.04 9.33 -2.59
CA ALA A 68 -13.95 8.48 -1.41
C ALA A 68 -13.90 6.97 -1.75
N GLN A 69 -14.57 6.53 -2.82
CA GLN A 69 -14.46 5.16 -3.31
C GLN A 69 -13.11 4.87 -3.96
N ASP A 70 -12.57 5.81 -4.72
CA ASP A 70 -11.23 5.68 -5.32
C ASP A 70 -10.15 5.62 -4.25
N THR A 71 -10.21 6.52 -3.27
CA THR A 71 -9.31 6.56 -2.10
C THR A 71 -9.34 5.25 -1.33
N VAL A 72 -10.51 4.64 -1.10
CA VAL A 72 -10.61 3.30 -0.47
C VAL A 72 -9.95 2.21 -1.33
N ARG A 73 -10.08 2.27 -2.67
CA ARG A 73 -9.38 1.31 -3.55
C ARG A 73 -7.87 1.48 -3.42
N LYS A 74 -7.36 2.71 -3.50
CA LYS A 74 -5.93 3.03 -3.31
C LYS A 74 -5.43 2.51 -1.97
N MET A 75 -6.15 2.79 -0.87
CA MET A 75 -5.82 2.27 0.47
C MET A 75 -5.75 0.74 0.50
N HIS A 76 -6.66 0.04 -0.18
CA HIS A 76 -6.62 -1.42 -0.25
C HIS A 76 -5.38 -1.95 -0.98
N PHE A 77 -4.96 -1.32 -2.08
CA PHE A 77 -3.70 -1.66 -2.75
C PHE A 77 -2.49 -1.45 -1.82
N MET A 78 -2.40 -0.27 -1.19
CA MET A 78 -1.30 0.03 -0.26
C MET A 78 -1.26 -0.95 0.92
N ALA A 79 -2.43 -1.30 1.49
CA ALA A 79 -2.50 -2.23 2.61
C ALA A 79 -2.05 -3.65 2.22
N ASN A 80 -2.38 -4.12 1.02
CA ASN A 80 -1.87 -5.39 0.52
C ASN A 80 -0.36 -5.32 0.26
N PHE A 81 0.13 -4.21 -0.28
CA PHE A 81 1.56 -4.02 -0.50
C PHE A 81 2.36 -4.01 0.82
N LEU A 82 1.80 -3.47 1.91
CA LEU A 82 2.40 -3.60 3.25
C LEU A 82 2.51 -5.05 3.72
N LEU A 83 1.55 -5.91 3.38
CA LEU A 83 1.63 -7.33 3.70
C LEU A 83 2.74 -8.02 2.92
N ASP A 84 2.95 -7.61 1.66
CA ASP A 84 4.04 -8.14 0.83
C ASP A 84 5.41 -7.73 1.38
N ILE A 85 5.57 -6.47 1.80
CA ILE A 85 6.82 -5.98 2.43
C ILE A 85 7.12 -6.79 3.69
N ARG A 86 6.14 -6.95 4.59
CA ARG A 86 6.32 -7.72 5.84
C ARG A 86 6.70 -9.18 5.58
N GLN A 87 6.07 -9.82 4.60
CA GLN A 87 6.44 -11.17 4.19
C GLN A 87 7.87 -11.24 3.64
N GLN A 88 8.39 -10.17 3.06
CA GLN A 88 9.76 -10.10 2.60
C GLN A 88 10.73 -9.82 3.76
N GLU A 89 10.37 -8.96 4.71
CA GLU A 89 11.11 -8.73 5.96
C GLU A 89 11.30 -10.07 6.70
N ASP A 90 10.21 -10.83 6.92
CA ASP A 90 10.23 -12.12 7.60
C ASP A 90 11.17 -13.13 6.93
N LYS A 91 11.25 -13.15 5.59
CA LYS A 91 12.16 -14.06 4.86
C LYS A 91 13.63 -13.72 5.07
N PHE A 92 13.99 -12.44 5.06
CA PHE A 92 15.37 -12.04 5.30
C PHE A 92 15.78 -12.35 6.74
N GLU A 93 14.89 -12.12 7.71
CA GLU A 93 15.16 -12.49 9.11
C GLU A 93 15.34 -14.00 9.30
N ASP A 94 14.54 -14.82 8.60
CA ASP A 94 14.69 -16.28 8.59
C ASP A 94 16.02 -16.71 7.92
N ASP A 95 16.36 -16.15 6.75
CA ASP A 95 17.59 -16.50 6.02
C ASP A 95 18.85 -16.13 6.83
N ASP A 96 18.86 -14.94 7.46
CA ASP A 96 19.95 -14.50 8.36
C ASP A 96 20.13 -15.47 9.55
N TYR A 97 19.03 -16.03 10.08
CA TYR A 97 19.07 -17.00 11.17
C TYR A 97 19.72 -18.33 10.78
N TYR A 98 19.52 -18.80 9.54
CA TYR A 98 20.07 -20.08 9.07
C TYR A 98 21.54 -20.00 8.63
N ASP A 99 22.05 -18.79 8.31
CA ASP A 99 23.45 -18.58 7.94
C ASP A 99 24.41 -18.51 9.17
N GLU A 100 23.88 -18.41 10.40
CA GLU A 100 24.67 -18.35 11.65
C GLU A 100 24.96 -19.72 12.32
N ASP A 101 24.51 -20.86 11.75
CA ASP A 101 24.75 -22.24 12.25
C ASP A 101 25.88 -23.01 11.50
#